data_AF-A0A9R0Y390-F1
#
_entry.id   AF-A0A9R0Y390-F1
#
_cell.length_a   1.000
_cell.length_b   1.000
_cell.length_c   1.000
_cell.angle_alpha   90.00
_cell.angle_beta   90.00
_cell.angle_gamma   90.00
#
_symmetry.space_group_name_H-M   'P 1'
#
loop_
_entity.id
_entity.type
_entity.pdbx_description
1 polymer ?
#
loop_
_entity_poly.entity_id
_entity_poly.type
_entity_poly.pdbx_seq_one_letter_code
_entity_poly.pdbx_strand_id
1 'polypeptide(L)'
;MIKFAVGYSRRGIDETVKTQKNDNNSSIQQGLMDRQQCFKVVAAAVKSVAKDAIVDLKSPEVAVLVEVLPISGVPVGSSVAGVSVLPAELVSAKPRLCVKALVSDTKTKKK
;
A
#
# COMPACT_ATOMS: atom_id res chain seq x y z
N MET A 1 -5.28 3.77 -25.55
CA MET A 1 -6.13 3.86 -24.35
C MET A 1 -5.48 3.03 -23.27
N ILE A 2 -4.99 3.63 -22.19
CA ILE A 2 -4.20 2.90 -21.18
C ILE A 2 -5.14 2.14 -20.23
N LYS A 3 -4.88 0.84 -20.06
CA LYS A 3 -5.51 0.01 -19.05
C LYS A 3 -4.69 0.00 -17.78
N PHE A 4 -5.31 0.30 -16.64
CA PHE A 4 -4.60 0.31 -15.38
C PHE A 4 -5.33 -0.43 -14.26
N ALA A 5 -4.58 -0.88 -13.27
CA ALA A 5 -5.12 -1.43 -12.03
C ALA A 5 -4.56 -0.65 -10.84
N VAL A 6 -5.31 -0.63 -9.73
CA VAL A 6 -4.85 -0.05 -8.47
C VAL A 6 -4.77 -1.13 -7.40
N GLY A 7 -3.58 -1.28 -6.82
CA GLY A 7 -3.33 -2.11 -5.65
C GLY A 7 -3.22 -1.24 -4.40
N TYR A 8 -3.75 -1.71 -3.28
CA TYR A 8 -3.57 -1.08 -1.98
C TYR A 8 -3.16 -2.13 -0.95
N SER A 9 -2.09 -1.85 -0.22
CA SER A 9 -1.59 -2.70 0.85
C SER A 9 -1.27 -1.86 2.08
N ARG A 10 -1.51 -2.44 3.25
CA ARG A 10 -1.29 -1.78 4.54
C ARG A 10 -0.42 -2.70 5.39
N ARG A 11 0.90 -2.53 5.33
CA ARG A 11 1.83 -3.47 5.98
C ARG A 11 1.94 -3.20 7.48
N GLY A 12 1.88 -4.25 8.30
CA GLY A 12 2.18 -4.17 9.74
C GLY A 12 1.20 -3.38 10.61
N ILE A 13 0.06 -2.94 10.07
CA ILE A 13 -0.95 -2.16 10.80
C ILE A 13 -2.24 -2.96 11.05
N ASP A 14 -2.36 -4.17 10.49
CA ASP A 14 -3.52 -5.04 10.67
C ASP A 14 -3.40 -5.96 11.91
N GLU A 15 -2.17 -6.26 12.34
CA GLU A 15 -1.90 -7.13 13.50
C GLU A 15 -1.91 -6.38 14.85
N THR A 16 -1.65 -5.07 14.86
CA THR A 16 -1.62 -4.27 16.10
C THR A 16 -3.01 -3.90 16.63
N VAL A 17 -4.08 -4.11 15.86
CA VAL A 17 -5.45 -3.80 16.29
C VAL A 17 -6.01 -4.87 17.24
N LYS A 18 -5.42 -6.07 17.32
CA LYS A 18 -5.91 -7.15 18.18
C LYS A 18 -5.47 -7.06 19.64
N THR A 19 -4.57 -6.14 20.01
CA THR A 19 -3.98 -6.10 21.36
C THR A 19 -4.31 -4.84 22.17
N GLN A 20 -5.17 -3.94 21.70
CA GLN A 20 -5.65 -2.82 22.51
C GLN A 20 -7.16 -2.89 22.74
N LYS A 21 -7.56 -3.90 23.54
CA LYS A 21 -8.74 -3.77 24.40
C LYS A 21 -8.25 -3.02 25.65
N ASN A 22 -8.83 -1.84 25.90
CA ASN A 22 -8.50 -0.86 26.95
C ASN A 22 -7.47 0.18 26.52
N ASP A 23 -7.89 1.10 25.64
CA ASP A 23 -7.98 2.50 26.06
C ASP A 23 -8.81 3.29 25.05
N ASN A 24 -9.68 4.16 25.58
CA ASN A 24 -10.59 5.04 24.86
C ASN A 24 -9.84 6.03 23.97
N ASN A 25 -9.44 5.62 22.76
CA ASN A 25 -9.07 6.57 21.71
C ASN A 25 -9.47 6.05 20.32
N SER A 26 -10.77 6.05 20.07
CA SER A 26 -11.39 5.84 18.75
C SER A 26 -10.97 6.88 17.69
N SER A 27 -10.17 7.88 18.06
CA SER A 27 -9.69 8.96 17.20
C SER A 27 -8.49 8.56 16.31
N ILE A 28 -7.69 7.56 16.69
CA ILE A 28 -6.48 7.16 15.93
C ILE A 28 -6.86 6.39 14.65
N GLN A 29 -8.03 5.75 14.62
CA GLN A 29 -8.55 5.07 13.42
C GLN A 29 -9.18 6.02 12.40
N GLN A 30 -9.40 7.30 12.73
CA GLN A 30 -10.14 8.24 11.88
C GLN A 30 -9.28 8.95 10.81
N GLY A 31 -7.95 8.80 10.82
CA GLY A 31 -7.04 9.58 9.95
C GLY A 31 -6.47 8.85 8.73
N LEU A 32 -6.65 7.53 8.60
CA LEU A 32 -6.06 6.74 7.53
C LEU A 32 -7.06 6.53 6.38
N MET A 33 -6.69 6.94 5.16
CA MET A 33 -7.51 6.70 3.97
C MET A 33 -7.85 5.22 3.83
N ASP A 34 -9.14 4.93 3.68
CA ASP A 34 -9.58 3.56 3.45
C ASP A 34 -9.20 3.09 2.03
N ARG A 35 -9.22 1.76 1.82
CA ARG A 35 -8.87 1.14 0.54
C ARG A 35 -9.71 1.67 -0.63
N GLN A 36 -11.01 1.88 -0.42
CA GLN A 36 -11.91 2.36 -1.47
C GLN A 36 -11.66 3.83 -1.81
N GLN A 37 -11.40 4.67 -0.81
CA GLN A 37 -10.99 6.06 -0.99
C GLN A 37 -9.68 6.15 -1.75
N CYS A 38 -8.69 5.32 -1.40
CA CYS A 38 -7.44 5.24 -2.15
C CYS A 38 -7.68 4.92 -3.62
N PHE A 39 -8.52 3.92 -3.93
CA PHE A 39 -8.84 3.56 -5.31
C PHE A 39 -9.51 4.69 -6.08
N LYS A 40 -10.46 5.39 -5.45
CA LYS A 40 -11.13 6.55 -6.06
C LYS A 40 -10.15 7.68 -6.36
N VAL A 41 -9.32 8.04 -5.40
CA VAL A 41 -8.33 9.13 -5.56
C VAL A 41 -7.30 8.79 -6.63
N VAL A 42 -6.74 7.59 -6.61
CA VAL A 42 -5.75 7.15 -7.61
C VAL A 42 -6.39 7.08 -9.00
N ALA A 43 -7.59 6.52 -9.13
CA ALA A 43 -8.27 6.47 -10.43
C ALA A 43 -8.60 7.87 -10.97
N ALA A 44 -9.03 8.81 -10.12
CA ALA A 44 -9.24 10.20 -10.50
C ALA A 44 -7.94 10.87 -10.95
N ALA A 45 -6.84 10.66 -10.21
CA ALA A 45 -5.53 11.18 -10.58
C ALA A 45 -5.05 10.64 -11.93
N VAL A 46 -5.15 9.33 -12.16
CA VAL A 46 -4.79 8.72 -13.45
C VAL A 46 -5.64 9.28 -14.59
N LYS A 47 -6.97 9.40 -14.40
CA LYS A 47 -7.87 9.97 -15.41
C LYS A 47 -7.64 11.46 -15.68
N SER A 48 -7.14 12.22 -14.69
CA SER A 48 -6.82 13.64 -14.88
C SER A 48 -5.65 13.84 -15.87
N VAL A 49 -4.72 12.89 -15.91
CA VAL A 49 -3.55 12.90 -16.80
C VAL A 49 -3.85 12.18 -18.12
N ALA A 50 -4.57 11.06 -18.06
CA ALA A 50 -4.96 10.25 -19.22
C ALA A 50 -6.49 10.06 -19.23
N LYS A 51 -7.19 10.97 -19.92
CA LYS A 51 -8.67 11.05 -19.92
C LYS A 51 -9.35 9.74 -20.35
N ASP A 52 -8.77 9.04 -21.32
CA ASP A 52 -9.32 7.79 -21.83
C ASP A 52 -8.87 6.56 -21.00
N ALA A 53 -8.13 6.73 -19.90
CA ALA A 53 -7.66 5.60 -19.11
C ALA A 53 -8.82 4.81 -18.49
N ILE A 54 -8.72 3.48 -18.54
CA ILE A 54 -9.73 2.56 -18.00
C ILE A 54 -9.14 1.66 -16.93
N VAL A 55 -9.98 1.31 -15.95
CA VAL A 55 -9.60 0.36 -14.91
C VAL A 55 -9.81 -1.06 -15.46
N ASP A 56 -8.74 -1.86 -15.51
CA ASP A 56 -8.76 -3.27 -15.91
C ASP A 56 -8.03 -4.12 -14.86
N LEU A 57 -8.77 -4.98 -14.16
CA LEU A 57 -8.22 -5.86 -13.12
C LEU A 57 -7.72 -7.20 -13.67
N LYS A 58 -8.00 -7.51 -14.93
CA LYS A 58 -7.66 -8.77 -15.57
C LYS A 58 -6.37 -8.67 -16.36
N SER A 59 -6.20 -7.59 -17.11
CA SER A 59 -5.03 -7.38 -17.98
C SER A 59 -4.62 -5.91 -18.04
N PRO A 60 -4.15 -5.34 -16.91
CA PRO A 60 -3.65 -3.96 -16.89
C PRO A 60 -2.33 -3.85 -17.66
N GLU A 61 -2.16 -2.75 -18.39
CA GLU A 61 -0.87 -2.33 -18.95
C GLU A 61 0.03 -1.73 -17.86
N VAL A 62 -0.59 -1.09 -16.87
CA VAL A 62 0.10 -0.45 -15.74
C VAL A 62 -0.63 -0.76 -14.43
N ALA A 63 0.10 -1.12 -13.37
CA ALA A 63 -0.44 -1.20 -12.02
C ALA A 63 0.12 -0.09 -11.14
N VAL A 64 -0.76 0.64 -10.47
CA VAL A 64 -0.41 1.61 -9.44
C VAL A 64 -0.60 0.94 -8.08
N LEU A 65 0.47 0.64 -7.38
CA LEU A 65 0.43 0.04 -6.05
C LEU A 65 0.70 1.12 -5.00
N VAL A 66 -0.23 1.27 -4.06
CA VAL A 66 -0.11 2.14 -2.90
C VAL A 66 0.11 1.26 -1.67
N GLU A 67 1.21 1.48 -0.97
CA GLU A 67 1.57 0.73 0.22
C GLU A 67 1.77 1.66 1.40
N VAL A 68 0.92 1.58 2.42
CA VAL A 68 1.10 2.31 3.68
C VAL A 68 2.14 1.57 4.53
N LEU A 69 3.19 2.29 4.93
CA LEU A 69 4.37 1.75 5.58
C LEU A 69 4.44 2.18 7.05
N PRO A 70 4.73 1.25 7.98
CA PRO A 70 5.00 1.59 9.37
C PRO A 70 6.45 2.08 9.51
N ILE A 71 6.67 3.37 9.28
CA ILE A 71 8.00 3.99 9.35
C ILE A 71 8.24 4.54 10.76
N SER A 72 9.33 4.10 11.40
CA SER A 72 9.77 4.63 12.70
C SER A 72 10.13 6.11 12.58
N GLY A 73 9.82 6.90 13.61
CA GLY A 73 10.09 8.34 13.64
C GLY A 73 9.06 9.21 12.91
N VAL A 74 8.04 8.62 12.28
CA VAL A 74 6.89 9.37 11.77
C VAL A 74 6.00 9.81 12.93
N PRO A 75 5.57 11.09 12.99
CA PRO A 75 4.69 11.57 14.06
C PRO A 75 3.41 10.75 14.19
N VAL A 76 2.96 10.55 15.43
CA VAL A 76 1.71 9.84 15.71
C VAL A 76 0.54 10.57 15.03
N GLY A 77 -0.29 9.82 14.29
CA GLY A 77 -1.40 10.36 13.48
C GLY A 77 -1.01 10.76 12.06
N SER A 78 0.28 10.77 11.71
CA SER A 78 0.75 10.88 10.33
C SER A 78 0.96 9.51 9.71
N SER A 79 0.99 9.43 8.38
CA SER A 79 1.21 8.17 7.67
C SER A 79 1.99 8.38 6.39
N VAL A 80 2.85 7.42 6.06
CA VAL A 80 3.67 7.44 4.85
C VAL A 80 3.22 6.31 3.95
N ALA A 81 2.99 6.63 2.68
CA ALA A 81 2.67 5.65 1.65
C ALA A 81 3.74 5.65 0.56
N GLY A 82 4.24 4.46 0.22
CA GLY A 82 4.98 4.24 -1.02
C GLY A 82 4.00 4.10 -2.18
N VAL A 83 4.30 4.75 -3.30
CA VAL A 83 3.53 4.61 -4.55
C VAL A 83 4.45 4.05 -5.63
N SER A 84 4.10 2.89 -6.17
CA SER A 84 4.84 2.23 -7.23
C SER A 84 3.98 2.14 -8.49
N VAL A 85 4.52 2.59 -9.62
CA VAL A 85 3.88 2.45 -10.94
C VAL A 85 4.66 1.40 -11.71
N LEU A 86 4.05 0.24 -11.91
CA LEU A 86 4.69 -0.93 -12.49
C LEU A 86 4.10 -1.26 -13.86
N PRO A 87 4.92 -1.57 -14.87
CA PRO A 87 4.43 -2.06 -16.15
C PRO A 87 3.95 -3.51 -16.05
N ALA A 88 3.13 -3.94 -17.01
CA ALA A 88 2.48 -5.25 -17.03
C ALA A 88 3.44 -6.43 -16.85
N GLU A 89 4.66 -6.32 -17.37
CA GLU A 89 5.70 -7.34 -17.29
C GLU A 89 6.10 -7.62 -15.84
N LEU A 90 6.19 -6.59 -14.98
CA LEU A 90 6.53 -6.76 -13.57
C LEU A 90 5.35 -7.28 -12.74
N VAL A 91 4.12 -6.98 -13.15
CA VAL A 91 2.90 -7.40 -12.45
C VAL A 91 2.55 -8.86 -12.77
N SER A 92 2.77 -9.28 -14.02
CA SER A 92 2.44 -10.62 -14.50
C SER A 92 3.62 -11.60 -14.48
N ALA A 93 4.84 -11.12 -14.20
CA ALA A 93 6.04 -11.95 -14.12
C ALA A 93 5.88 -13.13 -13.15
N LYS A 94 6.52 -14.24 -13.53
CA LYS A 94 6.78 -15.39 -12.66
C LYS A 94 8.29 -15.57 -12.57
N PRO A 95 8.90 -15.58 -11.37
CA PRO A 95 8.28 -15.38 -10.05
C PRO A 95 7.78 -13.94 -9.85
N ARG A 96 6.78 -13.75 -8.98
CA ARG A 96 6.21 -12.42 -8.68
C ARG A 96 7.23 -11.57 -7.95
N LEU A 97 7.38 -10.31 -8.36
CA LEU A 97 8.17 -9.33 -7.62
C LEU A 97 7.55 -9.12 -6.23
N CYS A 98 8.34 -9.31 -5.18
CA CYS A 98 7.91 -9.05 -3.81
C CYS A 98 8.96 -8.20 -3.09
N VAL A 99 8.51 -7.11 -2.47
CA VAL A 99 9.32 -6.34 -1.52
C VAL A 99 9.09 -6.98 -0.16
N LYS A 100 10.14 -7.43 0.53
CA LYS A 100 10.05 -7.92 1.92
C LYS A 100 10.77 -6.95 2.84
N ALA A 101 10.29 -6.84 4.08
CA ALA A 101 11.03 -6.14 5.11
C ALA A 101 12.41 -6.82 5.27
N LEU A 102 13.46 -6.01 5.40
CA LEU A 102 14.76 -6.52 5.80
C LEU A 102 14.59 -7.09 7.21
N VAL A 103 14.66 -8.41 7.34
CA VAL A 103 14.65 -9.06 8.66
C VAL A 103 16.00 -8.73 9.28
N SER A 104 16.01 -8.06 10.43
CA SER A 104 17.25 -7.87 11.18
C SER A 104 17.80 -9.24 11.58
N ASP A 105 19.01 -9.59 11.14
CA ASP A 105 19.71 -10.79 11.58
C ASP A 105 20.11 -10.65 13.06
N THR A 106 19.15 -10.82 13.97
CA THR A 106 19.43 -10.96 15.41
C THR A 106 19.87 -12.38 15.72
N LYS A 107 20.93 -12.85 15.06
CA LYS A 107 21.70 -14.00 15.57
C LYS A 107 22.67 -13.48 16.62
N THR A 108 22.15 -13.21 17.81
CA THR A 108 22.99 -13.05 18.99
C THR A 108 23.61 -14.42 19.27
N LYS A 109 24.89 -14.60 18.92
CA LYS A 109 25.68 -15.73 19.42
C LYS A 109 25.70 -15.61 20.95
N LYS A 110 24.99 -16.51 21.64
CA LYS A 110 25.21 -16.74 23.07
C LYS A 110 26.68 -17.10 23.26
N LYS A 111 27.39 -16.33 24.07
CA LYS A 111 28.67 -16.70 24.65
C LYS A 111 28.45 -17.04 26.11
#